data_AF-A0A946HLQ3-F1
#
_entry.id   AF-A0A946HLQ3-F1
#
_cell.length_a   1.000
_cell.length_b   1.000
_cell.length_c   1.000
_cell.angle_alpha   90.00
_cell.angle_beta   90.00
_cell.angle_gamma   90.00
#
_symmetry.space_group_name_H-M   'P 1'
#
loop_
_entity.id
_entity.type
_entity.pdbx_description
1 polymer ?
#
loop_
_entity_poly.entity_id
_entity_poly.type
_entity_poly.pdbx_seq_one_letter_code
_entity_poly.pdbx_strand_id
1 'polypeptide(L)' 'MQTVPIGVLARPGDRMSARTSKAALTYRHARVNASNRHLMARMAAPAWCYVNIPLSSASSSAIRAKGLWRQSENS' A
#
# COMPACT_ATOMS: atom_id res chain seq x y z
N MET A 1 22.32 -0.67 2.21
CA MET A 1 21.65 -1.42 1.13
C MET A 1 20.20 -0.96 1.05
N GLN A 2 19.80 -0.35 -0.07
CA GLN A 2 18.40 -0.07 -0.42
C GLN A 2 18.21 -0.67 -1.81
N THR A 3 17.42 -1.75 -1.91
CA THR A 3 17.42 -2.62 -3.09
C THR A 3 16.19 -2.45 -3.96
N VAL A 4 15.10 -1.86 -3.43
CA VAL A 4 13.83 -1.73 -4.14
C VAL A 4 13.11 -0.43 -3.79
N PRO A 5 12.37 0.18 -4.73
CA PRO A 5 11.40 1.23 -4.45
C PRO A 5 10.21 0.73 -3.61
N ILE A 6 9.62 1.59 -2.78
CA ILE A 6 8.55 1.21 -1.83
C ILE A 6 7.29 2.05 -2.08
N GLY A 7 6.17 1.39 -2.39
CA GLY A 7 4.85 2.02 -2.47
C GLY A 7 4.08 1.85 -1.16
N VAL A 8 3.67 2.95 -0.52
CA VAL A 8 2.82 2.94 0.68
C VAL A 8 1.40 3.35 0.29
N LEU A 9 0.43 2.49 0.58
CA LEU A 9 -0.99 2.74 0.30
C LEU A 9 -1.67 3.27 1.56
N ALA A 10 -2.44 4.35 1.41
CA ALA A 10 -3.26 4.89 2.49
C ALA A 10 -4.35 3.88 2.92
N ARG A 11 -4.53 3.68 4.22
CA ARG A 11 -5.66 2.91 4.81
C ARG A 11 -6.72 3.88 5.38
N PRO A 12 -8.02 3.53 5.43
CA PRO A 12 -9.03 4.41 6.01
C PRO A 12 -8.70 4.67 7.49
N GLY A 13 -8.77 5.94 7.91
CA GLY A 13 -8.51 6.36 9.30
C GLY A 13 -7.05 6.70 9.65
N ASP A 14 -6.06 6.31 8.84
CA ASP A 14 -4.63 6.32 9.24
C ASP A 14 -3.72 7.29 8.45
N ARG A 15 -4.31 8.33 7.87
CA ARG A 15 -3.62 9.26 6.94
C ARG A 15 -2.44 10.01 7.55
N MET A 16 -2.45 10.25 8.86
CA MET A 16 -1.43 11.04 9.56
C MET A 16 -0.32 10.16 10.16
N SER A 17 -0.69 8.99 10.71
CA SER A 17 0.23 8.03 11.35
C SER A 17 1.31 7.51 10.40
N ALA A 18 0.96 7.30 9.12
CA ALA A 18 1.93 6.85 8.12
C ALA A 18 3.04 7.88 7.84
N ARG A 19 2.72 9.18 7.94
CA ARG A 19 3.64 10.29 7.64
C ARG A 19 4.62 10.60 8.79
N THR A 20 4.29 10.19 10.01
CA THR A 20 5.12 10.39 11.22
C THR A 20 5.92 9.15 11.62
N SER A 21 5.73 8.03 10.91
CA SER A 21 6.50 6.81 11.15
C SER A 21 8.01 7.02 10.95
N LYS A 22 8.82 6.28 11.71
CA LYS A 22 10.29 6.33 11.62
C LYS A 22 10.80 6.13 10.19
N ALA A 23 10.18 5.22 9.44
CA ALA A 23 10.48 5.00 8.02
C ALA A 23 10.17 6.25 7.15
N ALA A 24 9.01 6.86 7.32
CA ALA A 24 8.65 8.06 6.54
C ALA A 24 9.57 9.25 6.82
N LEU A 25 10.06 9.38 8.07
CA LEU A 25 11.00 10.43 8.46
C LEU A 25 12.40 10.16 7.89
N THR A 26 12.94 8.96 8.08
CA THR A 26 14.29 8.59 7.59
C THR A 26 14.38 8.70 6.07
N TYR A 27 13.33 8.31 5.34
CA TYR A 27 13.33 8.29 3.89
C TYR A 27 12.75 9.57 3.26
N ARG A 28 12.44 10.62 4.03
CA ARG A 28 11.78 11.84 3.54
C ARG A 28 12.43 12.45 2.29
N HIS A 29 13.77 12.38 2.20
CA HIS A 29 14.56 12.90 1.09
C HIS A 29 14.35 12.15 -0.24
N ALA A 30 13.87 10.91 -0.19
CA ALA A 30 13.66 10.01 -1.32
C ALA A 30 12.18 9.89 -1.74
N ARG A 31 11.32 10.81 -1.26
CA ARG A 31 9.88 10.76 -1.49
C ARG A 31 9.52 11.28 -2.88
N VAL A 32 8.78 10.49 -3.64
CA VAL A 32 8.29 10.78 -4.98
C VAL A 32 6.83 11.28 -4.90
N ASN A 33 6.49 12.27 -5.73
CA ASN A 33 5.12 12.78 -5.81
C ASN A 33 4.15 11.69 -6.29
N ALA A 34 2.94 11.62 -5.71
CA ALA A 34 1.88 10.69 -6.08
C ALA A 34 1.47 10.76 -7.56
N SER A 35 1.65 11.91 -8.21
CA SER A 35 1.45 12.05 -9.65
C SER A 35 2.40 11.18 -10.48
N ASN A 36 3.60 10.92 -9.96
CA ASN A 36 4.64 10.11 -10.60
C ASN A 36 4.68 8.67 -10.08
N ARG A 37 3.62 8.21 -9.41
CA ARG A 37 3.53 6.85 -8.82
C ARG A 37 3.85 5.73 -9.80
N HIS A 38 3.49 5.90 -11.08
CA HIS A 38 3.72 4.92 -12.14
C HIS A 38 5.19 4.82 -12.54
N LEU A 39 5.95 5.92 -12.38
CA LEU A 39 7.37 5.97 -12.70
C LEU A 39 8.23 5.49 -11.53
N MET A 40 7.71 5.53 -10.29
CA MET A 40 8.41 5.07 -9.08
C MET A 40 8.90 3.62 -9.21
N ALA A 41 8.12 2.73 -9.83
CA ALA A 41 8.51 1.34 -10.02
C ALA A 41 9.79 1.17 -10.87
N ARG A 42 10.20 2.20 -11.61
CA ARG A 42 11.39 2.20 -12.49
C ARG A 42 12.52 3.08 -11.94
N MET A 43 12.36 3.68 -10.76
CA MET A 43 13.38 4.53 -10.15
C MET A 43 14.44 3.69 -9.43
N ALA A 44 15.68 4.18 -9.41
CA ALA A 44 16.72 3.62 -8.57
C ALA A 44 16.36 3.83 -7.09
N ALA A 45 16.60 2.83 -6.25
CA ALA A 45 16.41 2.95 -4.82
C ALA A 45 17.47 3.92 -4.22
N PRO A 46 17.12 4.68 -3.15
CA PRO A 46 15.81 4.71 -2.50
C PRO A 46 14.82 5.58 -3.26
N ALA A 47 13.61 5.06 -3.46
CA ALA A 47 12.47 5.83 -3.93
C ALA A 47 11.21 5.30 -3.24
N TRP A 48 10.37 6.19 -2.74
CA TRP A 48 9.10 5.78 -2.16
C TRP A 48 7.98 6.78 -2.41
N CYS A 49 6.76 6.29 -2.51
CA CYS A 49 5.59 7.10 -2.79
C CYS A 49 4.44 6.72 -1.87
N TYR A 50 3.68 7.73 -1.45
CA TYR A 50 2.44 7.54 -0.71
C TYR A 50 1.26 7.73 -1.66
N VAL A 51 0.51 6.67 -1.92
CA VAL A 51 -0.59 6.67 -2.89
C VAL A 51 -1.92 6.59 -2.16
N ASN A 52 -2.80 7.55 -2.47
CA ASN A 52 -4.20 7.51 -2.09
C ASN A 52 -4.96 6.73 -3.16
N ILE A 53 -5.46 5.55 -2.82
CA ILE A 53 -6.35 4.77 -3.69
C ILE A 53 -7.79 4.83 -3.17
N PRO A 54 -8.82 4.70 -4.04
CA PRO A 54 -10.19 4.48 -3.60
C PRO A 54 -10.22 3.23 -2.71
N LEU A 55 -10.70 3.40 -1.48
CA LEU A 55 -10.60 2.41 -0.42
C LEU A 55 -11.77 1.41 -0.56
N SER A 56 -11.47 0.16 -0.92
CA SER A 56 -12.42 -0.94 -0.71
C SER A 56 -12.44 -1.30 0.77
N SER A 57 -13.63 -1.41 1.38
CA SER A 57 -13.81 -1.86 2.77
C SER A 57 -13.63 -3.37 2.94
N ALA A 58 -13.27 -4.09 1.87
CA ALA A 58 -12.97 -5.51 1.92
C ALA A 58 -11.80 -5.78 2.87
N SER A 59 -11.99 -6.75 3.77
CA SER A 59 -10.94 -7.26 4.65
C SER A 59 -10.94 -8.79 4.60
N SER A 60 -9.78 -9.41 4.77
CA SER A 60 -9.68 -10.88 4.77
C SER A 60 -10.53 -11.51 5.87
N SER A 61 -10.71 -10.83 7.01
CA SER A 61 -11.62 -11.25 8.07
C SER A 61 -13.08 -11.24 7.61
N ALA A 62 -13.53 -10.15 6.97
CA ALA A 62 -14.89 -10.07 6.42
C ALA A 62 -15.13 -11.08 5.28
N ILE A 63 -14.14 -11.33 4.43
CA ILE A 63 -14.22 -12.32 3.35
C ILE A 63 -14.35 -13.74 3.92
N ARG A 64 -13.50 -14.10 4.89
CA ARG A 64 -13.59 -15.41 5.57
C ARG A 64 -14.91 -15.58 6.31
N ALA A 65 -15.39 -14.53 7.00
CA ALA A 65 -16.67 -14.54 7.70
C ALA A 65 -17.87 -14.73 6.75
N LYS A 66 -17.80 -14.21 5.52
CA LYS A 66 -18.86 -14.41 4.51
C LYS A 66 -18.99 -15.84 4.03
N GLY A 67 -17.96 -16.69 4.20
CA GLY A 67 -18.06 -18.12 3.93
C GLY A 67 -18.43 -18.49 2.49
N LEU A 68 -18.23 -17.60 1.51
CA LEU A 68 -18.57 -17.78 0.08
C LEU A 68 -17.62 -18.77 -0.63
N TRP A 69 -17.08 -19.73 0.09
CA TRP A 69 -16.37 -20.86 -0.50
C TRP A 69 -17.43 -21.66 -1.24
N ARG A 70 -17.45 -21.56 -2.57
CA ARG A 70 -18.31 -22.38 -3.41
C ARG A 70 -17.98 -23.83 -3.05
N GLN A 71 -18.87 -24.50 -2.32
CA GLN A 71 -18.82 -25.95 -2.25
C GLN A 71 -18.94 -26.38 -3.70
N SER A 72 -17.94 -27.11 -4.18
CA SER A 72 -18.09 -27.88 -5.39
C SER A 72 -19.27 -28.82 -5.15
N GLU A 73 -20.46 -28.43 -5.60
CA GLU A 73 -21.58 -29.36 -5.71
C GLU A 73 -21.14 -30.47 -6.68
N ASN A 74 -21.22 -31.68 -6.15
CA ASN A 74 -20.99 -32.98 -6.78
C ASN A 74 -21.28 -33.07 -8.29
N SER A 75 -20.47 -33.89 -8.97
CA SER A 75 -20.99 -34.99 -9.79
C SER A 75 -20.02 -36.17 -9.73
#